data_AF-A0A954L219-F1
#
_entry.id   AF-A0A954L219-F1
#
_cell.length_a   1.000
_cell.length_b   1.000
_cell.length_c   1.000
_cell.angle_alpha   90.00
_cell.angle_beta   90.00
_cell.angle_gamma   90.00
#
_symmetry.space_group_name_H-M   'P 1'
#
loop_
_entity.id
_entity.type
_entity.pdbx_description
1 polymer ?
#
loop_
_entity_poly.entity_id
_entity_poly.type
_entity_poly.pdbx_seq_one_letter_code
_entity_poly.pdbx_strand_id
1 'polypeptide(L)'
;ALYQNIYTIEQILPRHVLVLSGDHIYQMDYSRFIADHMQSEADCSIACLPVPREDGRRFGVMQVDDERRIVHFAEKPAEPQPMPGHPEMCLASMGIYVFRTEFLFEQLCHDANKPASHRDFGKDIIPSIIRDHLVRAWPFVDSATGKPCYWKDVGTLDSYYETNMDLISVDPKLNLYDPEWPFRSYQPPLPPPKFVFNDVNPGHHRVGHAVDSMVCPGTIISGGTVERSILGPSVRVNSFAEVRDSILYEGVQVGRYSRIRRAIIDKNVRIPEGMRIGYDADEDRRRGLTVSESGIVAVPKNAVFDQHCNVMKPHLRGLDVRIPR
;
A
#
# COMPACT_ATOMS: atom_id res chain seq x y z
N ALA A 1 -8.61 16.92 -8.90
CA ALA A 1 -7.60 16.52 -9.89
C ALA A 1 -8.19 16.36 -11.30
N LEU A 2 -9.20 15.50 -11.50
CA LEU A 2 -9.78 15.24 -12.83
C LEU A 2 -10.36 16.49 -13.51
N TYR A 3 -11.17 17.29 -12.81
CA TYR A 3 -11.73 18.54 -13.35
C TYR A 3 -10.66 19.50 -13.90
N GLN A 4 -9.52 19.63 -13.21
CA GLN A 4 -8.42 20.50 -13.63
C GLN A 4 -7.68 19.99 -14.88
N ASN A 5 -7.84 18.71 -15.23
CA ASN A 5 -7.19 18.06 -16.36
C ASN A 5 -8.17 17.72 -17.50
N ILE A 6 -9.41 18.23 -17.45
CA ILE A 6 -10.43 18.00 -18.50
C ILE A 6 -9.86 18.31 -19.88
N TYR A 7 -9.15 19.44 -20.03
CA TYR A 7 -8.54 19.85 -21.30
C TYR A 7 -7.65 18.76 -21.93
N THR A 8 -6.87 18.03 -21.13
CA THR A 8 -6.02 16.94 -21.63
C THR A 8 -6.86 15.75 -22.13
N ILE A 9 -7.96 15.44 -21.43
CA ILE A 9 -8.87 14.36 -21.84
C ILE A 9 -9.64 14.77 -23.11
N GLU A 10 -10.07 16.03 -23.20
CA GLU A 10 -10.71 16.61 -24.38
C GLU A 10 -9.82 16.57 -25.62
N GLN A 11 -8.50 16.71 -25.48
CA GLN A 11 -7.58 16.60 -26.62
C GLN A 11 -7.49 15.18 -27.18
N ILE A 12 -7.66 14.16 -26.33
CA ILE A 12 -7.57 12.75 -26.72
C ILE A 12 -8.92 12.23 -27.25
N LEU A 13 -10.03 12.80 -26.80
CA LEU A 13 -11.41 12.38 -27.10
C LEU A 13 -11.63 10.87 -26.93
N PRO A 14 -11.29 10.28 -25.77
CA PRO A 14 -11.57 8.87 -25.53
C PRO A 14 -13.08 8.66 -25.44
N ARG A 15 -13.57 7.48 -25.84
CA ARG A 15 -14.99 7.12 -25.67
C ARG A 15 -15.35 6.82 -24.21
N HIS A 16 -14.40 6.25 -23.46
CA HIS A 16 -14.54 5.92 -22.05
C HIS A 16 -13.31 6.37 -21.28
N VAL A 17 -13.51 6.74 -20.02
CA VAL A 17 -12.44 7.12 -19.09
C VAL A 17 -12.39 6.11 -17.94
N LEU A 18 -11.22 5.47 -17.79
CA LEU A 18 -10.90 4.64 -16.62
C LEU A 18 -10.21 5.52 -15.58
N VAL A 19 -10.82 5.62 -14.40
CA VAL A 19 -10.29 6.34 -13.24
C VAL A 19 -9.77 5.33 -12.24
N LEU A 20 -8.50 5.44 -11.87
CA LEU A 20 -7.80 4.51 -10.98
C LEU A 20 -7.30 5.24 -9.73
N SER A 21 -7.43 4.59 -8.57
CA SER A 21 -6.68 4.98 -7.37
C SER A 21 -5.26 4.43 -7.44
N GLY A 22 -4.27 5.30 -7.24
CA GLY A 22 -2.84 4.96 -7.39
C GLY A 22 -2.18 4.41 -6.13
N ASP A 23 -2.94 4.18 -5.07
CA ASP A 23 -2.47 3.85 -3.70
C ASP A 23 -2.87 2.45 -3.23
N HIS A 24 -3.51 1.64 -4.08
CA HIS A 24 -3.89 0.26 -3.79
C HIS A 24 -2.91 -0.75 -4.42
N ILE A 25 -2.82 -1.95 -3.85
CA ILE A 25 -2.02 -3.06 -4.38
C ILE A 25 -2.96 -4.18 -4.84
N TYR A 26 -2.97 -4.47 -6.14
CA TYR A 26 -3.80 -5.51 -6.78
C TYR A 26 -3.30 -5.84 -8.19
N GLN A 27 -3.85 -6.89 -8.81
CA GLN A 27 -3.66 -7.25 -10.22
C GLN A 27 -5.02 -7.38 -10.90
N MET A 28 -5.32 -6.49 -11.86
CA MET A 28 -6.62 -6.49 -12.53
C MET A 28 -6.46 -6.29 -14.04
N ASP A 29 -7.07 -7.20 -14.79
CA ASP A 29 -7.30 -7.03 -16.23
C ASP A 29 -8.51 -6.10 -16.45
N TYR A 30 -8.21 -4.84 -16.72
CA TYR A 30 -9.23 -3.82 -16.98
C TYR A 30 -10.02 -4.08 -18.28
N SER A 31 -9.51 -4.89 -19.21
CA SER A 31 -10.20 -5.12 -20.48
C SER A 31 -11.57 -5.76 -20.27
N ARG A 32 -11.67 -6.70 -19.32
CA ARG A 32 -12.93 -7.37 -18.94
C ARG A 32 -13.90 -6.40 -18.28
N PHE A 33 -13.40 -5.55 -17.41
CA PHE A 33 -14.20 -4.54 -16.73
C PHE A 33 -14.76 -3.49 -17.70
N ILE A 34 -13.92 -3.01 -18.62
CA ILE A 34 -14.32 -2.07 -19.67
C ILE A 34 -15.32 -2.75 -20.62
N ALA A 35 -15.13 -4.03 -20.97
CA ALA A 35 -16.04 -4.76 -21.83
C ALA A 35 -17.45 -4.90 -21.21
N ASP A 36 -17.57 -5.23 -19.92
CA ASP A 36 -18.87 -5.28 -19.23
C ASP A 36 -19.52 -3.90 -19.15
N HIS A 37 -18.75 -2.85 -18.88
CA HIS A 37 -19.26 -1.47 -18.92
C HIS A 37 -19.84 -1.14 -20.30
N MET A 38 -19.14 -1.49 -21.38
CA MET A 38 -19.60 -1.26 -22.75
C MET A 38 -20.86 -2.08 -23.09
N GLN A 39 -20.91 -3.34 -22.70
CA GLN A 39 -22.04 -4.24 -22.99
C GLN A 39 -23.30 -3.85 -22.23
N SER A 40 -23.15 -3.31 -21.03
CA SER A 40 -24.29 -2.89 -20.20
C SER A 40 -24.76 -1.46 -20.47
N GLU A 41 -24.06 -0.73 -21.36
CA GLU A 41 -24.33 0.68 -21.68
C GLU A 41 -24.44 1.59 -20.45
N ALA A 42 -23.73 1.24 -19.37
CA ALA A 42 -23.77 1.98 -18.12
C ALA A 42 -23.17 3.38 -18.27
N ASP A 43 -23.72 4.33 -17.51
CA ASP A 43 -23.14 5.67 -17.38
C ASP A 43 -21.82 5.63 -16.61
N CYS A 44 -21.80 4.80 -15.57
CA CYS A 44 -20.67 4.54 -14.70
C CYS A 44 -20.65 3.08 -14.27
N SER A 45 -19.49 2.44 -14.29
CA SER A 45 -19.27 1.16 -13.62
C SER A 45 -18.22 1.30 -12.54
N ILE A 46 -18.41 0.64 -11.40
CA ILE A 46 -17.54 0.70 -10.22
C ILE A 46 -17.02 -0.70 -9.92
N ALA A 47 -15.70 -0.89 -9.86
CA ALA A 47 -15.15 -2.16 -9.40
C ALA A 47 -15.33 -2.29 -7.88
N CYS A 48 -15.78 -3.47 -7.44
CA CYS A 48 -16.12 -3.73 -6.05
C CYS A 48 -15.73 -5.14 -5.61
N LEU A 49 -15.51 -5.33 -4.31
CA LEU A 49 -15.32 -6.66 -3.72
C LEU A 49 -15.94 -6.77 -2.31
N PRO A 50 -16.37 -7.96 -1.90
CA PRO A 50 -16.78 -8.22 -0.53
C PRO A 50 -15.61 -8.06 0.45
N VAL A 51 -15.80 -7.25 1.50
CA VAL A 51 -14.86 -7.10 2.62
C VAL A 51 -15.56 -7.39 3.95
N PRO A 52 -14.82 -7.76 5.02
CA PRO A 52 -15.38 -7.83 6.35
C PRO A 52 -16.10 -6.53 6.71
N ARG A 53 -17.28 -6.63 7.30
CA ARG A 53 -18.14 -5.48 7.59
C ARG A 53 -17.47 -4.46 8.50
N GLU A 54 -16.58 -4.90 9.40
CA GLU A 54 -15.78 -4.04 10.26
C GLU A 54 -14.82 -3.13 9.48
N ASP A 55 -14.28 -3.61 8.36
CA ASP A 55 -13.39 -2.85 7.47
C ASP A 55 -14.16 -1.84 6.60
N GLY A 56 -15.46 -2.08 6.37
CA GLY A 56 -16.32 -1.27 5.50
C GLY A 56 -16.36 0.22 5.84
N ARG A 57 -16.04 0.60 7.09
CA ARG A 57 -15.96 2.00 7.54
C ARG A 57 -14.89 2.82 6.81
N ARG A 58 -13.92 2.14 6.18
CA ARG A 58 -12.81 2.75 5.43
C ARG A 58 -13.12 3.00 3.96
N PHE A 59 -14.22 2.44 3.45
CA PHE A 59 -14.52 2.38 2.02
C PHE A 59 -15.88 2.98 1.67
N GLY A 60 -16.11 3.22 0.39
CA GLY A 60 -17.46 3.40 -0.14
C GLY A 60 -18.20 2.08 -0.16
N VAL A 61 -19.30 1.96 0.60
CA VAL A 61 -20.11 0.74 0.71
C VAL A 61 -21.33 0.88 -0.17
N MET A 62 -21.63 -0.15 -0.97
CA MET A 62 -22.73 -0.14 -1.92
C MET A 62 -23.69 -1.32 -1.72
N GLN A 63 -24.94 -1.13 -2.16
CA GLN A 63 -25.91 -2.21 -2.35
C GLN A 63 -26.29 -2.29 -3.82
N VAL A 64 -26.54 -3.51 -4.28
CA VAL A 64 -26.85 -3.80 -5.68
C VAL A 64 -28.13 -4.63 -5.78
N ASP A 65 -28.85 -4.46 -6.89
CA ASP A 65 -29.95 -5.35 -7.26
C ASP A 65 -29.45 -6.61 -8.00
N ASP A 66 -30.38 -7.45 -8.46
CA ASP A 66 -30.11 -8.72 -9.13
C ASP A 66 -29.35 -8.53 -10.47
N GLU A 67 -29.53 -7.38 -11.11
CA GLU A 67 -28.81 -7.02 -12.33
C GLU A 67 -27.47 -6.33 -12.06
N ARG A 68 -26.99 -6.23 -10.82
CA ARG A 68 -25.78 -5.51 -10.40
C ARG A 68 -25.85 -3.98 -10.55
N ARG A 69 -27.05 -3.39 -10.67
CA ARG A 69 -27.20 -1.94 -10.60
C ARG A 69 -27.05 -1.50 -9.15
N ILE A 70 -26.28 -0.44 -8.93
CA ILE A 70 -26.07 0.13 -7.61
C ILE A 70 -27.31 0.94 -7.23
N VAL A 71 -27.99 0.49 -6.17
CA VAL A 71 -29.24 1.11 -5.67
C VAL A 71 -28.99 1.98 -4.44
N HIS A 72 -27.88 1.75 -3.74
CA HIS A 72 -27.45 2.55 -2.60
C HIS A 72 -25.92 2.64 -2.56
N PHE A 73 -25.41 3.80 -2.16
CA PHE A 73 -23.99 4.04 -1.96
C PHE A 73 -23.79 4.97 -0.76
N ALA A 74 -22.89 4.61 0.14
CA ALA A 74 -22.49 5.43 1.27
C ALA A 74 -20.97 5.46 1.39
N GLU A 75 -20.37 6.65 1.37
CA GLU A 75 -18.93 6.81 1.54
C GLU A 75 -18.54 6.75 3.02
N LYS A 76 -17.68 5.79 3.38
CA LYS A 76 -17.13 5.61 4.74
C LYS A 76 -18.20 5.64 5.83
N PRO A 77 -19.25 4.80 5.73
CA PRO A 77 -20.35 4.83 6.68
C PRO A 77 -19.89 4.35 8.07
N ALA A 78 -20.39 4.99 9.12
CA ALA A 78 -20.16 4.53 10.50
C ALA A 78 -20.75 3.11 10.73
N GLU A 79 -21.83 2.78 10.03
CA GLU A 79 -22.45 1.45 10.04
C GLU A 79 -22.55 0.92 8.61
N PRO A 80 -21.53 0.17 8.15
CA PRO A 80 -21.56 -0.46 6.83
C PRO A 80 -22.78 -1.38 6.71
N GLN A 81 -23.51 -1.24 5.60
CA GLN A 81 -24.66 -2.11 5.32
C GLN A 81 -24.16 -3.50 4.87
N PRO A 82 -24.77 -4.58 5.37
CA PRO A 82 -24.38 -5.93 5.00
C PRO A 82 -24.78 -6.26 3.55
N MET A 83 -24.08 -7.22 2.97
CA MET A 83 -24.50 -7.86 1.73
C MET A 83 -25.71 -8.79 1.99
N PRO A 84 -26.66 -8.88 1.03
CA PRO A 84 -27.73 -9.87 1.10
C PRO A 84 -27.17 -11.29 1.29
N GLY A 85 -27.68 -12.03 2.28
CA GLY A 85 -27.22 -13.38 2.60
C GLY A 85 -25.86 -13.49 3.32
N HIS A 86 -25.13 -12.39 3.48
CA HIS A 86 -23.80 -12.37 4.11
C HIS A 86 -23.69 -11.22 5.14
N PRO A 87 -24.23 -11.39 6.37
CA PRO A 87 -24.33 -10.30 7.37
C PRO A 87 -22.98 -9.80 7.91
N GLU A 88 -21.94 -10.63 7.80
CA GLU A 88 -20.56 -10.35 8.23
C GLU A 88 -19.76 -9.58 7.16
N MET A 89 -20.31 -9.41 5.94
CA MET A 89 -19.61 -8.83 4.79
C MET A 89 -20.36 -7.61 4.27
N CYS A 90 -19.64 -6.64 3.71
CA CYS A 90 -20.21 -5.55 2.93
C CYS A 90 -19.53 -5.45 1.56
N LEU A 91 -20.25 -4.92 0.57
CA LEU A 91 -19.69 -4.73 -0.77
C LEU A 91 -18.98 -3.36 -0.84
N ALA A 92 -17.66 -3.38 -0.91
CA ALA A 92 -16.84 -2.18 -0.91
C ALA A 92 -16.41 -1.78 -2.32
N SER A 93 -16.43 -0.48 -2.60
CA SER A 93 -15.85 0.14 -3.79
C SER A 93 -14.32 0.11 -3.69
N MET A 94 -13.67 -0.23 -4.79
CA MET A 94 -12.21 -0.19 -4.90
C MET A 94 -11.66 1.19 -5.29
N GLY A 95 -12.52 2.21 -5.48
CA GLY A 95 -12.10 3.50 -6.04
C GLY A 95 -11.66 3.42 -7.51
N ILE A 96 -12.15 2.41 -8.24
CA ILE A 96 -11.85 2.17 -9.65
C ILE A 96 -13.15 2.30 -10.43
N TYR A 97 -13.18 3.24 -11.38
CA TYR A 97 -14.39 3.62 -12.09
C TYR A 97 -14.16 3.61 -13.60
N VAL A 98 -15.16 3.18 -14.37
CA VAL A 98 -15.23 3.41 -15.82
C VAL A 98 -16.43 4.30 -16.09
N PHE A 99 -16.22 5.38 -16.82
CA PHE A 99 -17.28 6.29 -17.24
C PHE A 99 -17.34 6.41 -18.76
N ARG A 100 -18.54 6.68 -19.29
CA ARG A 100 -18.66 7.33 -20.60
C ARG A 100 -18.10 8.75 -20.49
N THR A 101 -17.25 9.16 -21.43
CA THR A 101 -16.50 10.43 -21.32
C THR A 101 -17.40 11.65 -21.22
N GLU A 102 -18.42 11.72 -22.07
CA GLU A 102 -19.38 12.85 -22.09
C GLU A 102 -20.13 12.96 -20.75
N PHE A 103 -20.59 11.82 -20.23
CA PHE A 103 -21.26 11.76 -18.94
C PHE A 103 -20.33 12.20 -17.80
N LEU A 104 -19.08 11.73 -17.79
CA LEU A 104 -18.09 12.16 -16.80
C LEU A 104 -17.90 13.68 -16.80
N PHE A 105 -17.78 14.30 -17.98
CA PHE A 105 -17.60 15.74 -18.09
C PHE A 105 -18.81 16.52 -17.61
N GLU A 106 -20.02 16.09 -17.99
CA GLU A 106 -21.26 16.67 -17.48
C GLU A 106 -21.28 16.65 -15.95
N GLN A 107 -21.01 15.50 -15.34
CA GLN A 107 -21.04 15.36 -13.88
C GLN A 107 -19.94 16.15 -13.18
N LEU A 108 -18.73 16.24 -13.76
CA LEU A 108 -17.65 17.05 -13.21
C LEU A 108 -17.97 18.56 -13.28
N CYS A 109 -18.60 19.02 -14.36
CA CYS A 109 -19.05 20.41 -14.51
C CYS A 109 -20.23 20.73 -13.58
N HIS A 110 -21.21 19.83 -13.49
CA HIS A 110 -22.33 19.95 -12.56
C HIS A 110 -21.84 19.96 -11.11
N ASP A 111 -20.92 19.08 -10.77
CA ASP A 111 -20.28 19.09 -9.46
C ASP A 111 -19.64 20.45 -9.23
N ALA A 112 -18.70 20.88 -10.08
CA ALA A 112 -17.94 22.13 -9.95
C ALA A 112 -18.79 23.36 -9.61
N ASN A 113 -20.02 23.44 -10.13
CA ASN A 113 -20.95 24.54 -9.88
C ASN A 113 -21.71 24.45 -8.54
N LYS A 114 -21.62 23.36 -7.78
CA LYS A 114 -22.21 23.17 -6.44
C LYS A 114 -21.25 23.64 -5.33
N PRO A 115 -21.51 24.75 -4.62
CA PRO A 115 -20.59 25.27 -3.62
C PRO A 115 -20.38 24.36 -2.40
N ALA A 116 -21.36 23.52 -2.09
CA ALA A 116 -21.33 22.62 -0.93
C ALA A 116 -20.62 21.28 -1.20
N SER A 117 -20.18 21.02 -2.43
CA SER A 117 -19.54 19.76 -2.81
C SER A 117 -18.11 19.68 -2.25
N HIS A 118 -17.72 18.46 -1.84
CA HIS A 118 -16.35 18.14 -1.43
C HIS A 118 -15.42 17.83 -2.60
N ARG A 119 -15.94 17.82 -3.83
CA ARG A 119 -15.20 17.52 -5.07
C ARG A 119 -14.68 16.08 -5.11
N ASP A 120 -15.44 15.15 -4.54
CA ASP A 120 -15.05 13.76 -4.36
C ASP A 120 -16.03 12.80 -5.05
N PHE A 121 -15.50 11.73 -5.65
CA PHE A 121 -16.34 10.76 -6.35
C PHE A 121 -17.27 10.01 -5.40
N GLY A 122 -16.74 9.49 -4.28
CA GLY A 122 -17.52 8.72 -3.32
C GLY A 122 -18.52 9.57 -2.53
N LYS A 123 -18.14 10.79 -2.15
CA LYS A 123 -19.01 11.67 -1.34
C LYS A 123 -20.05 12.43 -2.14
N ASP A 124 -19.70 12.89 -3.34
CA ASP A 124 -20.54 13.84 -4.09
C ASP A 124 -21.08 13.22 -5.37
N ILE A 125 -20.20 12.75 -6.27
CA ILE A 125 -20.60 12.36 -7.63
C ILE A 125 -21.45 11.09 -7.62
N ILE A 126 -20.91 9.97 -7.13
CA ILE A 126 -21.59 8.67 -7.16
C ILE A 126 -22.96 8.72 -6.45
N PRO A 127 -23.09 9.25 -5.21
CA PRO A 127 -24.39 9.37 -4.56
C PRO A 127 -25.39 10.24 -5.32
N SER A 128 -24.92 11.22 -6.09
CA SER A 128 -25.80 12.12 -6.85
C SER A 128 -26.34 11.50 -8.14
N ILE A 129 -25.67 10.48 -8.70
CA ILE A 129 -26.06 9.91 -10.01
C ILE A 129 -26.82 8.58 -9.90
N ILE A 130 -26.70 7.85 -8.78
CA ILE A 130 -27.23 6.47 -8.66
C ILE A 130 -28.75 6.32 -8.86
N ARG A 131 -29.52 7.40 -8.61
CA ARG A 131 -30.99 7.38 -8.77
C ARG A 131 -31.41 7.50 -10.22
N ASP A 132 -30.81 8.44 -10.94
CA ASP A 132 -31.27 8.88 -12.25
C ASP A 132 -30.48 8.26 -13.42
N HIS A 133 -29.33 7.65 -13.12
CA HIS A 133 -28.41 7.08 -14.11
C HIS A 133 -28.13 5.59 -13.87
N LEU A 134 -27.67 4.90 -14.91
CA LEU A 134 -27.30 3.50 -14.83
C LEU A 134 -25.88 3.38 -14.28
N VAL A 135 -25.79 3.17 -12.96
CA VAL A 135 -24.53 2.92 -12.25
C VAL A 135 -24.45 1.45 -11.89
N ARG A 136 -23.40 0.74 -12.33
CA ARG A 136 -23.27 -0.72 -12.15
C ARG A 136 -22.06 -1.10 -11.33
N ALA A 137 -22.20 -2.17 -10.57
CA ALA A 137 -21.12 -2.80 -9.83
C ALA A 137 -20.45 -3.89 -10.66
N TRP A 138 -19.12 -3.89 -10.70
CA TRP A 138 -18.31 -4.93 -11.32
C TRP A 138 -17.57 -5.72 -10.23
N PRO A 139 -17.92 -7.00 -10.02
CA PRO A 139 -17.30 -7.82 -8.98
C PRO A 139 -15.86 -8.18 -9.35
N PHE A 140 -14.90 -7.77 -8.54
CA PHE A 140 -13.50 -8.16 -8.67
C PHE A 140 -13.25 -9.48 -7.94
N VAL A 141 -13.61 -10.56 -8.62
CA VAL A 141 -13.52 -11.94 -8.12
C VAL A 141 -12.76 -12.81 -9.11
N ASP A 142 -12.12 -13.85 -8.58
CA ASP A 142 -11.43 -14.85 -9.36
C ASP A 142 -12.45 -15.69 -10.14
N SER A 143 -12.25 -15.82 -11.45
CA SER A 143 -13.23 -16.46 -12.33
C SER A 143 -13.35 -17.98 -12.12
N ALA A 144 -12.33 -18.64 -11.54
CA ALA A 144 -12.33 -20.07 -11.34
C ALA A 144 -12.95 -20.46 -9.99
N THR A 145 -12.73 -19.65 -8.96
CA THR A 145 -13.10 -19.94 -7.57
C THR A 145 -14.28 -19.11 -7.07
N GLY A 146 -14.60 -18.00 -7.74
CA GLY A 146 -15.62 -17.03 -7.30
C GLY A 146 -15.24 -16.24 -6.05
N LYS A 147 -13.99 -16.39 -5.55
CA LYS A 147 -13.52 -15.69 -4.35
C LYS A 147 -13.03 -14.29 -4.70
N PRO A 148 -13.07 -13.32 -3.76
CA PRO A 148 -12.47 -12.01 -3.97
C PRO A 148 -11.00 -12.11 -4.39
N CYS A 149 -10.62 -11.36 -5.43
CA CYS A 149 -9.23 -11.29 -5.86
C CYS A 149 -8.35 -10.58 -4.81
N TYR A 150 -7.03 -10.76 -4.91
CA TYR A 150 -6.10 -10.05 -4.04
C TYR A 150 -6.20 -8.54 -4.25
N TRP A 151 -6.55 -7.84 -3.18
CA TRP A 151 -6.60 -6.37 -3.12
C TRP A 151 -6.25 -5.91 -1.71
N LYS A 152 -5.38 -4.91 -1.61
CA LYS A 152 -4.95 -4.31 -0.35
C LYS A 152 -4.97 -2.79 -0.42
N ASP A 153 -5.71 -2.19 0.51
CA ASP A 153 -5.58 -0.79 0.92
C ASP A 153 -4.58 -0.68 2.08
N VAL A 154 -3.39 -0.15 1.77
CA VAL A 154 -2.26 -0.01 2.71
C VAL A 154 -2.30 1.33 3.47
N GLY A 155 -3.48 1.67 4.01
CA GLY A 155 -3.73 2.94 4.71
C GLY A 155 -3.18 3.05 6.14
N THR A 156 -2.78 1.95 6.79
CA THR A 156 -2.21 1.94 8.15
C THR A 156 -0.82 1.30 8.20
N LEU A 157 0.01 1.65 9.19
CA LEU A 157 1.32 1.01 9.37
C LEU A 157 1.23 -0.51 9.48
N ASP A 158 0.23 -1.03 10.21
CA ASP A 158 0.01 -2.47 10.35
C ASP A 158 -0.36 -3.10 9.02
N SER A 159 -1.31 -2.53 8.27
CA SER A 159 -1.71 -3.03 6.95
C SER A 159 -0.55 -3.00 5.94
N TYR A 160 0.27 -1.94 6.00
CA TYR A 160 1.45 -1.78 5.17
C TYR A 160 2.48 -2.86 5.49
N TYR A 161 2.79 -3.07 6.77
CA TYR A 161 3.71 -4.10 7.24
C TYR A 161 3.24 -5.49 6.81
N GLU A 162 2.01 -5.88 7.17
CA GLU A 162 1.47 -7.21 6.88
C GLU A 162 1.41 -7.50 5.38
N THR A 163 1.04 -6.50 4.57
CA THR A 163 1.00 -6.64 3.10
C THR A 163 2.38 -6.92 2.50
N ASN A 164 3.43 -6.28 3.02
CA ASN A 164 4.80 -6.56 2.61
C ASN A 164 5.26 -7.93 3.11
N MET A 165 5.03 -8.24 4.38
CA MET A 165 5.48 -9.51 4.98
C MET A 165 4.80 -10.74 4.36
N ASP A 166 3.59 -10.59 3.79
CA ASP A 166 2.93 -11.65 3.02
C ASP A 166 3.78 -12.12 1.82
N LEU A 167 4.59 -11.24 1.23
CA LEU A 167 5.42 -11.54 0.05
C LEU A 167 6.53 -12.56 0.33
N ILE A 168 7.02 -12.62 1.57
CA ILE A 168 8.10 -13.55 1.97
C ILE A 168 7.56 -14.84 2.60
N SER A 169 6.23 -15.01 2.60
CA SER A 169 5.61 -16.26 3.01
C SER A 169 5.88 -17.36 1.97
N VAL A 170 5.72 -18.63 2.36
CA VAL A 170 5.97 -19.78 1.48
C VAL A 170 5.02 -19.78 0.28
N ASP A 171 3.78 -19.35 0.49
CA ASP A 171 2.72 -19.26 -0.51
C ASP A 171 2.11 -17.84 -0.46
N PRO A 172 2.79 -16.84 -1.07
CA PRO A 172 2.34 -15.45 -1.01
C PRO A 172 1.05 -15.27 -1.80
N LYS A 173 0.10 -14.52 -1.23
CA LYS A 173 -1.20 -14.28 -1.89
C LYS A 173 -1.06 -13.43 -3.15
N LEU A 174 -0.01 -12.62 -3.22
CA LEU A 174 0.40 -11.89 -4.41
C LEU A 174 1.66 -12.52 -5.00
N ASN A 175 1.53 -13.17 -6.16
CA ASN A 175 2.64 -13.80 -6.84
C ASN A 175 3.43 -12.78 -7.69
N LEU A 176 4.60 -12.36 -7.20
CA LEU A 176 5.51 -11.48 -7.94
C LEU A 176 6.32 -12.21 -9.03
N TYR A 177 6.24 -13.54 -9.09
CA TYR A 177 6.99 -14.39 -10.02
C TYR A 177 6.14 -14.88 -11.20
N ASP A 178 4.94 -14.34 -11.38
CA ASP A 178 4.09 -14.64 -12.53
C ASP A 178 4.66 -13.99 -13.82
N PRO A 179 5.16 -14.76 -14.80
CA PRO A 179 5.70 -14.21 -16.03
C PRO A 179 4.60 -13.67 -16.97
N GLU A 180 3.35 -14.11 -16.82
CA GLU A 180 2.23 -13.68 -17.66
C GLU A 180 1.68 -12.31 -17.21
N TRP A 181 1.93 -11.93 -15.95
CA TRP A 181 1.54 -10.64 -15.38
C TRP A 181 2.70 -9.90 -14.71
N PRO A 182 3.68 -9.38 -15.48
CA PRO A 182 4.87 -8.76 -14.90
C PRO A 182 4.57 -7.38 -14.29
N PHE A 183 5.18 -7.09 -13.14
CA PHE A 183 5.20 -5.75 -12.57
C PHE A 183 6.34 -4.91 -13.15
N ARG A 184 6.00 -3.77 -13.75
CA ARG A 184 7.00 -2.81 -14.22
C ARG A 184 7.32 -1.79 -13.13
N SER A 185 8.61 -1.65 -12.82
CA SER A 185 9.12 -0.61 -11.93
C SER A 185 10.53 -0.20 -12.37
N TYR A 186 11.06 0.85 -11.75
CA TYR A 186 12.45 1.27 -11.93
C TYR A 186 13.40 0.25 -11.27
N GLN A 187 14.36 -0.27 -12.05
CA GLN A 187 15.42 -1.15 -11.55
C GLN A 187 16.77 -0.41 -11.59
N PRO A 188 17.33 -0.03 -10.42
CA PRO A 188 18.62 0.65 -10.39
C PRO A 188 19.76 -0.32 -10.76
N PRO A 189 20.82 0.13 -11.45
CA PRO A 189 21.95 -0.69 -11.86
C PRO A 189 22.90 -0.98 -10.68
N LEU A 190 22.43 -1.79 -9.73
CA LEU A 190 23.16 -2.17 -8.52
C LEU A 190 23.76 -3.57 -8.66
N PRO A 191 24.89 -3.87 -7.97
CA PRO A 191 25.48 -5.20 -7.99
C PRO A 191 24.57 -6.24 -7.31
N PRO A 192 24.79 -7.55 -7.54
CA PRO A 192 24.09 -8.60 -6.81
C PRO A 192 24.27 -8.47 -5.29
N PRO A 193 23.31 -8.95 -4.48
CA PRO A 193 23.45 -8.95 -3.03
C PRO A 193 24.65 -9.82 -2.61
N LYS A 194 25.39 -9.37 -1.60
CA LYS A 194 26.63 -10.00 -1.14
C LYS A 194 26.49 -10.48 0.31
N PHE A 195 26.80 -11.74 0.53
CA PHE A 195 26.81 -12.40 1.84
C PHE A 195 28.25 -12.77 2.17
N VAL A 196 28.76 -12.35 3.34
CA VAL A 196 30.14 -12.62 3.75
C VAL A 196 30.23 -13.06 5.20
N PHE A 197 31.32 -13.79 5.47
CA PHE A 197 31.62 -14.53 6.71
C PHE A 197 30.81 -15.81 6.86
N ASN A 198 31.51 -16.89 7.22
CA ASN A 198 30.97 -18.20 7.56
C ASN A 198 31.82 -18.80 8.70
N ASP A 199 32.05 -18.00 9.73
CA ASP A 199 32.80 -18.43 10.90
C ASP A 199 31.81 -19.05 11.90
N VAL A 200 31.91 -20.37 12.07
CA VAL A 200 31.02 -21.19 12.89
C VAL A 200 31.74 -21.81 14.09
N ASN A 201 32.83 -21.18 14.54
CA ASN A 201 33.59 -21.67 15.68
C ASN A 201 32.75 -21.64 16.97
N PRO A 202 32.89 -22.63 17.87
CA PRO A 202 32.24 -22.61 19.18
C PRO A 202 32.54 -21.31 19.94
N GLY A 203 31.49 -20.55 20.26
CA GLY A 203 31.61 -19.25 20.95
C GLY A 203 31.86 -18.04 20.02
N HIS A 204 32.03 -18.25 18.72
CA HIS A 204 32.20 -17.17 17.73
C HIS A 204 31.43 -17.51 16.44
N HIS A 205 30.12 -17.20 16.46
CA HIS A 205 29.25 -17.36 15.30
C HIS A 205 29.13 -16.04 14.54
N ARG A 206 29.85 -15.93 13.42
CA ARG A 206 29.79 -14.80 12.50
C ARG A 206 29.49 -15.31 11.10
N VAL A 207 28.21 -15.40 10.79
CA VAL A 207 27.70 -15.88 9.51
C VAL A 207 26.84 -14.78 8.90
N GLY A 208 27.08 -14.44 7.64
CA GLY A 208 26.19 -13.57 6.88
C GLY A 208 25.16 -14.42 6.16
N HIS A 209 23.91 -14.46 6.65
CA HIS A 209 22.84 -15.22 6.00
C HIS A 209 21.48 -14.51 6.04
N ALA A 210 20.56 -14.95 5.19
CA ALA A 210 19.15 -14.57 5.23
C ALA A 210 18.28 -15.81 5.03
N VAL A 211 17.22 -15.96 5.82
CA VAL A 211 16.26 -17.07 5.76
C VAL A 211 14.84 -16.53 5.69
N ASP A 212 13.98 -17.13 4.87
CA ASP A 212 12.59 -16.70 4.64
C ASP A 212 12.50 -15.20 4.35
N SER A 213 13.39 -14.68 3.51
CA SER A 213 13.63 -13.24 3.36
C SER A 213 13.85 -12.86 1.91
N MET A 214 13.45 -11.64 1.54
CA MET A 214 13.79 -11.02 0.25
C MET A 214 14.95 -10.05 0.43
N VAL A 215 15.95 -10.15 -0.44
CA VAL A 215 17.16 -9.32 -0.38
C VAL A 215 17.38 -8.64 -1.73
N CYS A 216 17.19 -7.33 -1.76
CA CYS A 216 17.37 -6.52 -2.97
C CYS A 216 18.85 -6.30 -3.34
N PRO A 217 19.14 -5.95 -4.60
CA PRO A 217 20.48 -5.62 -5.09
C PRO A 217 21.22 -4.55 -4.28
N GLY A 218 22.55 -4.59 -4.32
CA GLY A 218 23.43 -3.69 -3.58
C GLY A 218 23.54 -4.01 -2.08
N THR A 219 22.70 -4.91 -1.55
CA THR A 219 22.71 -5.27 -0.13
C THR A 219 23.95 -6.07 0.25
N ILE A 220 24.51 -5.78 1.43
CA ILE A 220 25.63 -6.51 2.01
C ILE A 220 25.25 -7.01 3.40
N ILE A 221 25.17 -8.33 3.57
CA ILE A 221 25.01 -8.98 4.87
C ILE A 221 26.37 -9.50 5.31
N SER A 222 26.95 -8.80 6.29
CA SER A 222 28.35 -8.94 6.70
C SER A 222 28.47 -9.57 8.09
N GLY A 223 28.21 -10.87 8.19
CA GLY A 223 28.28 -11.61 9.45
C GLY A 223 27.12 -11.32 10.41
N GLY A 224 25.99 -10.84 9.88
CA GLY A 224 24.74 -10.64 10.61
C GLY A 224 23.66 -11.59 10.12
N THR A 225 22.63 -11.76 10.94
CA THR A 225 21.51 -12.69 10.70
C THR A 225 20.25 -11.94 10.30
N VAL A 226 19.63 -12.38 9.22
CA VAL A 226 18.36 -11.83 8.71
C VAL A 226 17.35 -12.97 8.62
N GLU A 227 16.16 -12.79 9.18
CA GLU A 227 15.11 -13.81 9.22
C GLU A 227 13.75 -13.16 8.99
N ARG A 228 12.88 -13.76 8.17
CA ARG A 228 11.53 -13.24 7.88
C ARG A 228 11.54 -11.73 7.65
N SER A 229 12.37 -11.24 6.74
CA SER A 229 12.59 -9.80 6.54
C SER A 229 12.74 -9.43 5.07
N ILE A 230 12.46 -8.17 4.76
CA ILE A 230 12.63 -7.60 3.43
C ILE A 230 13.70 -6.53 3.51
N LEU A 231 14.81 -6.73 2.80
CA LEU A 231 15.90 -5.76 2.70
C LEU A 231 15.85 -5.08 1.34
N GLY A 232 15.56 -3.78 1.37
CA GLY A 232 15.59 -2.91 0.21
C GLY A 232 17.00 -2.70 -0.35
N PRO A 233 17.14 -1.93 -1.44
CA PRO A 233 18.41 -1.80 -2.13
C PRO A 233 19.51 -1.18 -1.27
N SER A 234 20.76 -1.62 -1.45
CA SER A 234 21.92 -1.01 -0.78
C SER A 234 21.86 -1.02 0.77
N VAL A 235 21.14 -1.97 1.37
CA VAL A 235 21.13 -2.18 2.82
C VAL A 235 22.46 -2.79 3.27
N ARG A 236 22.94 -2.42 4.46
CA ARG A 236 24.12 -3.04 5.07
C ARG A 236 23.80 -3.57 6.46
N VAL A 237 23.91 -4.87 6.64
CA VAL A 237 23.79 -5.52 7.95
C VAL A 237 25.19 -5.89 8.44
N ASN A 238 25.67 -5.22 9.51
CA ASN A 238 27.01 -5.48 10.03
C ASN A 238 27.06 -6.67 10.99
N SER A 239 28.26 -7.05 11.40
CA SER A 239 28.51 -8.28 12.13
C SER A 239 27.77 -8.33 13.46
N PHE A 240 27.26 -9.52 13.79
CA PHE A 240 26.52 -9.82 15.01
C PHE A 240 25.19 -9.06 15.15
N ALA A 241 24.76 -8.33 14.12
CA ALA A 241 23.44 -7.76 14.09
C ALA A 241 22.39 -8.82 13.75
N GLU A 242 21.20 -8.68 14.32
CA GLU A 242 20.03 -9.53 14.07
C GLU A 242 18.88 -8.66 13.56
N VAL A 243 18.30 -9.05 12.43
CA VAL A 243 17.10 -8.42 11.85
C VAL A 243 16.04 -9.50 11.66
N ARG A 244 14.91 -9.36 12.34
CA ARG A 244 13.81 -10.33 12.28
C ARG A 244 12.48 -9.64 12.02
N ASP A 245 11.58 -10.26 11.26
CA ASP A 245 10.22 -9.73 11.10
C ASP A 245 10.23 -8.24 10.72
N SER A 246 11.06 -7.81 9.77
CA SER A 246 11.33 -6.38 9.56
C SER A 246 11.50 -6.01 8.10
N ILE A 247 11.20 -4.74 7.80
CA ILE A 247 11.33 -4.13 6.48
C ILE A 247 12.38 -3.02 6.60
N LEU A 248 13.50 -3.16 5.90
CA LEU A 248 14.56 -2.17 5.86
C LEU A 248 14.59 -1.54 4.47
N TYR A 249 14.39 -0.23 4.38
CA TYR A 249 14.42 0.49 3.12
C TYR A 249 15.84 0.78 2.62
N GLU A 250 15.89 1.39 1.44
CA GLU A 250 17.11 1.74 0.74
C GLU A 250 18.15 2.43 1.62
N GLY A 251 19.40 1.96 1.55
CA GLY A 251 20.54 2.60 2.19
C GLY A 251 20.60 2.47 3.72
N VAL A 252 19.71 1.69 4.34
CA VAL A 252 19.76 1.45 5.78
C VAL A 252 21.05 0.73 6.17
N GLN A 253 21.68 1.18 7.26
CA GLN A 253 22.89 0.57 7.81
C GLN A 253 22.64 0.14 9.25
N VAL A 254 22.74 -1.16 9.50
CA VAL A 254 22.56 -1.75 10.82
C VAL A 254 23.91 -1.88 11.51
N GLY A 255 24.12 -1.16 12.61
CA GLY A 255 25.33 -1.21 13.43
C GLY A 255 25.58 -2.61 13.99
N ARG A 256 26.82 -2.89 14.39
CA ARG A 256 27.17 -4.20 14.99
C ARG A 256 26.33 -4.47 16.24
N TYR A 257 26.10 -5.74 16.58
CA TYR A 257 25.37 -6.16 17.78
C TYR A 257 23.93 -5.60 17.93
N SER A 258 23.41 -4.91 16.93
CA SER A 258 22.05 -4.35 16.97
C SER A 258 21.03 -5.45 16.79
N ARG A 259 19.86 -5.30 17.41
CA ARG A 259 18.75 -6.24 17.28
C ARG A 259 17.50 -5.50 16.87
N ILE A 260 16.94 -5.85 15.71
CA ILE A 260 15.76 -5.22 15.14
C ILE A 260 14.70 -6.30 14.97
N ARG A 261 13.49 -6.05 15.49
CA ARG A 261 12.34 -6.93 15.35
C ARG A 261 11.08 -6.14 15.06
N ARG A 262 10.16 -6.66 14.22
CA ARG A 262 8.82 -6.07 13.99
C ARG A 262 8.89 -4.57 13.68
N ALA A 263 9.78 -4.22 12.76
CA ALA A 263 10.08 -2.81 12.48
C ALA A 263 10.09 -2.49 10.98
N ILE A 264 9.72 -1.24 10.68
CA ILE A 264 9.90 -0.59 9.38
C ILE A 264 10.98 0.47 9.56
N ILE A 265 12.14 0.29 8.93
CA ILE A 265 13.24 1.24 8.96
C ILE A 265 13.28 1.96 7.62
N ASP A 266 12.94 3.25 7.60
CA ASP A 266 12.89 4.05 6.37
C ASP A 266 14.30 4.42 5.87
N LYS A 267 14.37 5.06 4.70
CA LYS A 267 15.57 5.20 3.88
C LYS A 267 16.71 5.92 4.61
N ASN A 268 17.93 5.47 4.31
CA ASN A 268 19.21 6.06 4.72
C ASN A 268 19.43 6.17 6.24
N VAL A 269 18.72 5.39 7.03
CA VAL A 269 18.89 5.37 8.48
C VAL A 269 20.15 4.58 8.86
N ARG A 270 20.94 5.13 9.78
CA ARG A 270 22.10 4.46 10.38
C ARG A 270 21.76 4.08 11.81
N ILE A 271 21.49 2.80 12.03
CA ILE A 271 21.20 2.25 13.36
C ILE A 271 22.52 2.14 14.15
N PRO A 272 22.63 2.77 15.34
CA PRO A 272 23.81 2.68 16.19
C PRO A 272 24.14 1.26 16.61
N GLU A 273 25.41 1.01 16.91
CA GLU A 273 25.88 -0.26 17.46
C GLU A 273 25.15 -0.61 18.77
N GLY A 274 24.72 -1.88 18.89
CA GLY A 274 24.03 -2.40 20.07
C GLY A 274 22.59 -1.94 20.25
N MET A 275 22.03 -1.12 19.34
CA MET A 275 20.65 -0.63 19.48
C MET A 275 19.65 -1.78 19.35
N ARG A 276 18.61 -1.77 20.21
CA ARG A 276 17.51 -2.74 20.20
C ARG A 276 16.20 -2.04 19.82
N ILE A 277 15.50 -2.52 18.79
CA ILE A 277 14.24 -1.96 18.29
C ILE A 277 13.19 -3.07 18.24
N GLY A 278 11.97 -2.79 18.73
CA GLY A 278 10.83 -3.72 18.71
C GLY A 278 10.87 -4.80 19.78
N TYR A 279 11.57 -4.52 20.89
CA TYR A 279 11.61 -5.38 22.07
C TYR A 279 10.90 -4.80 23.28
N ASP A 280 10.75 -3.47 23.33
CA ASP A 280 10.09 -2.74 24.41
C ASP A 280 9.43 -1.51 23.79
N ALA A 281 8.09 -1.55 23.72
CA ALA A 281 7.31 -0.52 23.04
C ALA A 281 7.39 0.84 23.74
N ASP A 282 7.52 0.86 25.07
CA ASP A 282 7.59 2.11 25.83
C ASP A 282 8.96 2.75 25.68
N GLU A 283 10.01 1.93 25.66
CA GLU A 283 11.36 2.35 25.31
C GLU A 283 11.45 2.91 23.88
N ASP A 284 10.85 2.22 22.91
CA ASP A 284 10.83 2.66 21.51
C ASP A 284 10.09 4.00 21.35
N ARG A 285 8.94 4.17 22.02
CA ARG A 285 8.24 5.47 22.07
C ARG A 285 9.07 6.55 22.75
N ARG A 286 9.74 6.23 23.86
CA ARG A 286 10.60 7.17 24.60
C ARG A 286 11.78 7.66 23.75
N ARG A 287 12.30 6.82 22.86
CA ARG A 287 13.34 7.20 21.89
C ARG A 287 12.83 8.07 20.74
N GLY A 288 11.52 8.35 20.68
CA GLY A 288 10.89 9.16 19.65
C GLY A 288 10.52 8.36 18.40
N LEU A 289 10.38 7.03 18.50
CA LEU A 289 9.91 6.18 17.42
C LEU A 289 8.39 6.08 17.43
N THR A 290 7.81 5.91 16.24
CA THR A 290 6.37 5.61 16.12
C THR A 290 6.16 4.13 16.36
N VAL A 291 5.16 3.78 17.17
CA VAL A 291 4.76 2.39 17.43
C VAL A 291 3.28 2.24 17.12
N SER A 292 2.94 1.33 16.21
CA SER A 292 1.56 1.07 15.81
C SER A 292 0.75 0.36 16.91
N GLU A 293 -0.55 0.18 16.69
CA GLU A 293 -1.43 -0.52 17.63
C GLU A 293 -1.02 -1.98 17.85
N SER A 294 -0.59 -2.68 16.78
CA SER A 294 -0.11 -4.06 16.91
C SER A 294 1.35 -4.16 17.39
N GLY A 295 2.03 -3.02 17.59
CA GLY A 295 3.41 -2.95 18.07
C GLY A 295 4.47 -2.95 16.97
N ILE A 296 4.14 -2.57 15.73
CA ILE A 296 5.13 -2.35 14.67
C ILE A 296 5.83 -1.02 14.90
N VAL A 297 7.16 -1.05 14.95
CA VAL A 297 7.98 0.14 15.17
C VAL A 297 8.38 0.76 13.84
N ALA A 298 8.15 2.06 13.65
CA ALA A 298 8.59 2.79 12.47
C ALA A 298 9.70 3.80 12.81
N VAL A 299 10.83 3.68 12.10
CA VAL A 299 11.95 4.64 12.18
C VAL A 299 11.88 5.55 10.95
N PRO A 300 11.77 6.88 11.11
CA PRO A 300 11.54 7.78 10.00
C PRO A 300 12.78 7.96 9.11
N LYS A 301 12.54 8.38 7.87
CA LYS A 301 13.59 8.64 6.88
C LYS A 301 14.67 9.55 7.45
N ASN A 302 15.93 9.22 7.20
CA ASN A 302 17.09 9.99 7.64
C ASN A 302 17.15 10.24 9.16
N ALA A 303 16.50 9.41 9.98
CA ALA A 303 16.62 9.52 11.43
C ALA A 303 18.08 9.52 11.86
N VAL A 304 18.44 10.48 12.72
CA VAL A 304 19.76 10.58 13.34
C VAL A 304 19.60 10.26 14.81
N PHE A 305 20.45 9.39 15.34
CA PHE A 305 20.43 9.01 16.75
C PHE A 305 21.53 9.74 17.51
N ASP A 306 21.21 10.18 18.73
CA ASP A 306 22.21 10.68 19.67
C ASP A 306 23.02 9.54 20.31
N GLN A 307 23.96 9.89 21.18
CA GLN A 307 24.79 8.93 21.93
C GLN A 307 23.98 8.02 22.88
N HIS A 308 22.72 8.36 23.16
CA HIS A 308 21.79 7.59 23.99
C HIS A 308 20.74 6.85 23.14
N CYS A 309 20.95 6.77 21.83
CA CYS A 309 20.04 6.13 20.87
C CYS A 309 18.63 6.75 20.80
N ASN A 310 18.47 8.02 21.17
CA ASN A 310 17.23 8.76 20.94
C ASN A 310 17.27 9.42 19.56
N VAL A 311 16.11 9.49 18.88
CA VAL A 311 15.99 10.24 17.64
C VAL A 311 16.18 11.72 17.92
N MET A 312 17.20 12.29 17.29
CA MET A 312 17.42 13.72 17.29
C MET A 312 16.31 14.39 16.48
N LYS A 313 15.58 15.30 17.13
CA LYS A 313 14.69 16.22 16.40
C LYS A 313 15.55 16.98 15.38
N PRO A 314 15.14 17.07 14.10
CA PRO A 314 15.87 17.85 13.13
C PRO A 314 16.02 19.27 13.68
N HIS A 315 17.25 19.63 14.05
CA HIS A 315 17.56 21.04 14.18
C HIS A 315 17.37 21.60 12.78
N LEU A 316 16.38 22.49 12.62
CA LEU A 316 16.30 23.40 11.49
C LEU A 316 17.59 24.24 11.49
N ARG A 317 18.70 23.66 11.01
CA ARG A 317 19.84 24.44 10.56
C ARG A 317 19.40 25.03 9.24
N GLY A 318 19.26 26.35 9.24
CA GLY A 318 18.73 27.18 8.16
C GLY A 318 19.01 26.63 6.77
N LEU A 319 17.95 26.15 6.14
CA LEU A 319 17.81 26.07 4.70
C LEU A 319 16.55 26.88 4.38
N ASP A 320 16.76 28.20 4.25
CA ASP A 320 15.86 29.08 3.51
C ASP A 320 15.81 28.57 2.06
N VAL A 321 14.96 27.59 1.80
CA VAL A 321 14.57 27.21 0.44
C VAL A 321 13.22 27.86 0.21
N ARG A 322 13.26 29.07 -0.35
CA ARG A 322 12.09 29.69 -0.96
C ARG A 322 11.56 28.74 -2.03
N ILE A 323 10.34 28.26 -1.83
CA ILE A 323 9.57 27.54 -2.86
C ILE A 323 9.15 28.61 -3.89
N PRO A 324 9.54 28.50 -5.18
CA PRO A 324 9.00 29.39 -6.21
C PRO A 324 7.50 29.12 -6.38
N ARG A 325 6.73 30.19 -6.55
CA ARG A 325 5.28 30.19 -6.78
C ARG A 325 4.88 29.38 -8.00
#